data_AF-A0A7I7MB10-F1
#
_entry.id   AF-A0A7I7MB10-F1
#
_cell.length_a   1.000
_cell.length_b   1.000
_cell.length_c   1.000
_cell.angle_alpha   90.00
_cell.angle_beta   90.00
_cell.angle_gamma   90.00
#
_symmetry.space_group_name_H-M   'P 1'
#
loop_
_entity.id
_entity.type
_entity.pdbx_description
1 polymer ?
#
loop_
_entity_poly.entity_id
_entity_poly.type
_entity_poly.pdbx_seq_one_letter_code
_entity_poly.pdbx_strand_id
1 'polypeptide(L)' 'MWNLDNPDAVRTIAVIGGKVWHVAPGSLTVDGEILRFRLNRSGQTVQLHASELASIVSEGTDDA' A
#
# COMPACT_ATOMS: atom_id res chain seq x y z
N MET A 1 15.59 0.93 -1.05
CA MET A 1 14.58 0.00 -1.59
C MET A 1 13.72 -0.42 -0.42
N TRP A 2 12.42 -0.14 -0.43
CA TRP A 2 11.53 -0.58 0.65
C TRP A 2 11.34 -2.09 0.55
N ASN A 3 11.62 -2.82 1.64
CA ASN A 3 11.33 -4.25 1.70
C ASN A 3 9.89 -4.42 2.15
N LEU A 4 9.06 -4.93 1.26
CA LEU A 4 7.69 -5.30 1.55
C LEU A 4 7.65 -6.82 1.68
N ASP A 5 7.86 -7.33 2.89
CA ASP A 5 8.01 -8.76 3.13
C ASP A 5 6.71 -9.55 2.88
N ASN A 6 5.55 -8.90 3.03
CA ASN A 6 4.26 -9.52 2.78
C ASN A 6 3.22 -8.52 2.19
N PRO A 7 3.06 -8.46 0.85
CA PRO A 7 2.07 -7.60 0.20
C PRO A 7 0.62 -7.93 0.57
N ASP A 8 0.33 -9.18 0.96
CA ASP A 8 -1.02 -9.60 1.32
C ASP A 8 -1.47 -9.03 2.67
N ALA A 9 -0.51 -8.70 3.53
CA ALA A 9 -0.75 -8.11 4.84
C ALA A 9 -0.97 -6.58 4.80
N VAL A 10 -0.77 -5.92 3.65
CA VAL A 10 -0.92 -4.47 3.56
C VAL A 10 -2.36 -4.03 3.77
N ARG A 11 -2.56 -3.13 4.74
CA ARG A 11 -3.88 -2.57 5.07
C ARG A 11 -4.00 -1.11 4.71
N THR A 12 -2.90 -0.36 4.80
CA THR A 12 -2.94 1.08 4.64
C THR A 12 -1.73 1.58 3.88
N ILE A 13 -1.97 2.50 2.95
CA ILE A 13 -0.94 3.20 2.20
C ILE A 13 -1.16 4.71 2.37
N ALA A 14 -0.13 5.40 2.84
CA ALA A 14 -0.13 6.85 2.96
C ALA A 14 0.73 7.47 1.86
N VAL A 15 0.22 8.51 1.21
CA VAL A 15 0.95 9.24 0.16
C VAL A 15 1.39 10.62 0.63
N ILE A 16 2.39 11.18 -0.04
CA ILE A 16 2.88 12.54 0.18
C ILE A 16 1.70 13.51 0.02
N GLY A 17 1.51 14.39 1.02
CA GLY A 17 0.33 15.25 1.12
C GLY A 17 -0.75 14.76 2.11
N GLY A 18 -0.50 13.65 2.82
CA GLY A 18 -1.29 13.24 3.98
C GLY A 18 -2.56 12.45 3.65
N LYS A 19 -2.78 12.10 2.37
CA LYS A 19 -3.91 11.25 1.98
C LYS A 19 -3.61 9.80 2.34
N VAL A 20 -4.56 9.14 3.00
CA VAL A 20 -4.43 7.76 3.45
C VAL A 20 -5.45 6.90 2.71
N TRP A 21 -5.00 5.80 2.10
CA TRP A 21 -5.85 4.84 1.39
C TRP A 21 -5.87 3.52 2.15
N HIS A 22 -7.07 2.99 2.36
CA HIS A 22 -7.26 1.67 2.92
C HIS A 22 -7.32 0.62 1.81
N VAL A 23 -6.41 -0.32 1.89
CA VAL A 23 -6.12 -1.30 0.84
C VAL A 23 -6.92 -2.57 1.10
N ALA A 24 -7.49 -3.14 0.04
CA ALA A 24 -8.05 -4.47 0.10
C ALA A 24 -6.92 -5.48 0.27
N PRO A 25 -6.99 -6.38 1.27
CA PRO A 25 -5.95 -7.38 1.50
C PRO A 25 -5.64 -8.19 0.24
N GLY A 26 -4.36 -8.49 0.03
CA GLY A 26 -3.87 -9.24 -1.13
C GLY A 26 -4.03 -8.54 -2.48
N SER A 27 -4.43 -7.27 -2.51
CA SER A 27 -4.59 -6.53 -3.77
C SER A 27 -3.37 -5.73 -4.18
N LEU A 28 -2.38 -5.57 -3.30
CA LEU A 28 -1.20 -4.78 -3.61
C LEU A 28 -0.28 -5.55 -4.55
N THR A 29 0.08 -4.89 -5.64
CA THR A 29 1.06 -5.35 -6.61
C THR A 29 2.07 -4.25 -6.84
N VAL A 30 3.34 -4.62 -7.00
CA VAL A 30 4.44 -3.70 -7.26
C VAL A 30 5.10 -4.12 -8.57
N ASP A 31 5.13 -3.21 -9.54
CA ASP A 31 5.75 -3.40 -10.85
C ASP A 31 6.74 -2.27 -11.09
N GLY A 32 8.03 -2.55 -10.86
CA GLY A 32 9.07 -1.53 -10.84
C GLY A 32 8.79 -0.45 -9.80
N GLU A 33 8.59 0.79 -10.26
CA GLU A 33 8.27 1.95 -9.41
C GLU A 33 6.77 2.19 -9.25
N ILE A 34 5.91 1.31 -9.78
CA ILE A 34 4.47 1.48 -9.73
C ILE A 34 3.85 0.56 -8.68
N LEU A 35 3.08 1.14 -7.76
CA LEU A 35 2.25 0.39 -6.83
C LEU A 35 0.80 0.45 -7.32
N ARG A 36 0.18 -0.70 -7.49
CA ARG A 36 -1.24 -0.83 -7.84
C ARG A 36 -1.96 -1.64 -6.79
N PHE A 37 -3.10 -1.13 -6.32
CA PHE A 37 -3.91 -1.82 -5.34
C PHE A 37 -5.38 -1.42 -5.42
N ARG A 38 -6.23 -2.23 -4.80
CA ARG A 38 -7.67 -1.99 -4.73
C ARG A 38 -8.05 -1.37 -3.40
N LEU A 39 -8.95 -0.39 -3.40
CA LEU A 39 -9.50 0.19 -2.17
C LEU A 39 -10.50 -0.76 -1.52
N ASN A 40 -10.43 -0.90 -0.19
CA ASN A 40 -11.28 -1.84 0.56
C ASN A 40 -12.77 -1.49 0.52
N ARG A 41 -13.14 -0.20 0.54
CA ARG A 41 -14.53 0.27 0.65
C ARG A 41 -15.21 0.44 -0.71
N SER A 42 -14.49 0.92 -1.71
CA SER A 42 -15.08 1.25 -3.02
C SER A 42 -14.80 0.21 -4.09
N GLY A 43 -13.85 -0.71 -3.87
CA GLY A 43 -13.41 -1.66 -4.89
C GLY A 43 -12.66 -1.02 -6.07
N GLN A 44 -12.44 0.30 -6.04
CA GLN A 44 -11.70 1.00 -7.09
C GLN A 44 -10.22 0.62 -7.04
N THR A 45 -9.62 0.47 -8.23
CA THR A 45 -8.18 0.25 -8.35
C THR A 45 -7.48 1.59 -8.43
N VAL A 46 -6.42 1.75 -7.66
CA VAL A 46 -5.57 2.93 -7.69
C VAL A 46 -4.16 2.52 -8.06
N GLN A 47 -3.49 3.41 -8.79
CA GLN A 47 -2.11 3.29 -9.17
C GLN A 47 -1.37 4.53 -8.67
N LEU A 48 -0.22 4.34 -8.02
CA LEU A 48 0.69 5.42 -7.65
C LEU A 48 2.11 5.12 -8.09
N HIS A 49 2.90 6.16 -8.25
CA HIS A 49 4.34 6.05 -8.39
C HIS A 49 5.00 5.95 -7.01
N ALA A 50 6.08 5.19 -6.86
CA ALA A 50 6.79 4.98 -5.60
C ALA A 50 7.29 6.30 -4.99
N SER A 51 7.55 7.31 -5.81
CA SER A 51 7.90 8.67 -5.35
C SER A 51 6.77 9.38 -4.62
N GLU A 52 5.51 8.95 -4.80
CA GLU A 52 4.34 9.51 -4.11
C GLU A 52 4.09 8.81 -2.77
N LEU A 53 4.72 7.67 -2.53
CA LEU A 53 4.52 6.88 -1.32
C LEU A 53 5.26 7.53 -0.15
N ALA A 54 4.54 7.72 0.96
CA ALA A 54 5.11 8.17 2.22
C ALA A 54 5.37 6.99 3.17
N SER A 55 4.38 6.11 3.34
CA SER A 55 4.51 4.90 4.16
C SER A 55 3.50 3.82 3.80
N ILE A 56 3.84 2.57 4.10
CA ILE A 56 2.97 1.39 4.02
C ILE A 56 2.83 0.82 5.42
N VAL A 57 1.61 0.44 5.81
CA VAL A 57 1.33 -0.26 7.07
C VAL A 57 0.72 -1.62 6.77
N SER A 58 1.33 -2.67 7.33
CA SER A 58 0.92 -4.07 7.21
C SER A 58 0.43 -4.60 8.56
N GLU A 59 -0.56 -5.50 8.56
CA GLU A 59 -0.93 -6.25 9.75
C GLU A 59 0.17 -7.27 10.09
N GLY A 60 0.74 -7.17 11.28
CA GLY A 60 1.81 -8.07 11.74
C GLY A 60 3.20 -7.43 11.92
N THR A 61 3.32 -6.11 11.73
CA THR A 61 4.50 -5.34 12.16
C THR A 61 4.16 -4.52 13.41
N ASP A 62 3.68 -5.19 14.46
CA ASP A 62 3.91 -4.68 15.81
C ASP A 62 5.34 -5.12 16.16
N ASP A 63 6.26 -4.15 16.16
CA ASP A 63 7.57 -4.32 16.78
C ASP A 63 7.34 -4.75 18.24
N ALA A 64 7.90 -5.91 18.59
CA ALA A 64 8.06 -6.34 19.98
C ALA A 64 9.16 -5.54 20.67
#